data_AF-A0A368VTZ6-F1
#
_entry.id   AF-A0A368VTZ6-F1
#
_cell.length_a   1.000
_cell.length_b   1.000
_cell.length_c   1.000
_cell.angle_alpha   90.00
_cell.angle_beta   90.00
_cell.angle_gamma   90.00
#
_symmetry.space_group_name_H-M   'P 1'
#
loop_
_entity.id
_entity.type
_entity.pdbx_description
1 polymer ?
#
loop_
_entity_poly.entity_id
_entity_poly.type
_entity_poly.pdbx_seq_one_letter_code
_entity_poly.pdbx_strand_id
1 'polypeptide(L)'
;MLGRKCGRLSRQTTMLRYMGGAERDGPSHTEGDHQLRAVLRVLNEHDPEGLLDVGAPADEYTPEATHFARLTGENHTITTELVAEVWAHWFGNESRLLTTAPVQELEQLAARLAVASVSGGSRTDF
;
A
#
# COMPACT_ATOMS: atom_id res chain seq x y z
N MET A 1 -3.40 9.40 31.63
CA MET A 1 -1.95 9.19 31.89
C MET A 1 -1.54 7.92 31.16
N LEU A 2 -1.11 8.03 29.91
CA LEU A 2 0.30 7.95 29.51
C LEU A 2 0.98 6.65 29.98
N GLY A 3 1.06 5.68 29.08
CA GLY A 3 1.57 4.35 29.37
C GLY A 3 2.22 3.63 28.18
N ARG A 4 3.13 4.33 27.49
CA ARG A 4 4.31 3.76 26.79
C ARG A 4 4.05 2.78 25.63
N LYS A 5 4.04 3.31 24.39
CA LYS A 5 4.51 2.57 23.20
C LYS A 5 5.99 2.22 23.46
N CYS A 6 6.25 1.00 23.91
CA CYS A 6 7.60 0.47 24.09
C CYS A 6 8.28 0.34 22.74
N GLY A 7 9.42 1.01 22.58
CA GLY A 7 10.14 1.11 21.32
C GLY A 7 10.77 -0.18 20.84
N ARG A 8 10.95 -0.24 19.51
CA ARG A 8 12.07 -0.97 18.91
C ARG A 8 12.49 -0.31 17.59
N LEU A 9 13.26 0.76 17.71
CA LEU A 9 14.31 1.05 16.73
C LEU A 9 15.42 0.01 16.96
N SER A 10 15.59 -0.94 16.03
CA SER A 10 16.93 -1.45 15.68
C SER A 10 16.90 -2.30 14.41
N ARG A 11 17.23 -1.63 13.30
CA ARG A 11 18.13 -2.04 12.21
C ARG A 11 18.45 -3.55 12.12
N GLN A 12 18.02 -4.17 11.01
CA GLN A 12 18.86 -5.12 10.29
C GLN A 12 18.91 -4.75 8.81
N THR A 13 20.05 -4.18 8.45
CA THR A 13 20.69 -4.17 7.14
C THR A 13 20.44 -5.46 6.36
N THR A 14 19.79 -5.37 5.20
CA THR A 14 20.08 -6.28 4.10
C THR A 14 20.88 -5.50 3.06
N MET A 15 22.19 -5.75 3.08
CA MET A 15 23.12 -5.26 2.08
C MET A 15 22.72 -5.79 0.70
N LEU A 16 22.85 -4.90 -0.29
CA LEU A 16 23.08 -5.21 -1.70
C LEU A 16 23.83 -6.53 -1.89
N ARG A 17 23.24 -7.45 -2.65
CA ARG A 17 23.99 -8.35 -3.52
C ARG A 17 23.56 -8.09 -4.95
N TYR A 18 24.19 -7.07 -5.55
CA TYR A 18 24.36 -6.92 -6.99
C TYR A 18 25.55 -7.81 -7.37
N MET A 19 25.38 -8.73 -8.32
CA MET A 19 26.39 -9.31 -9.25
C MET A 19 25.83 -10.60 -9.88
N GLY A 20 25.45 -10.51 -11.17
CA GLY A 20 25.66 -11.56 -12.18
C GLY A 20 24.60 -12.66 -12.34
N GLY A 21 23.73 -12.51 -13.35
CA GLY A 21 22.93 -13.62 -13.88
C GLY A 21 21.98 -13.14 -14.99
N ALA A 22 22.18 -13.65 -16.20
CA ALA A 22 21.64 -13.14 -17.45
C ALA A 22 20.11 -13.32 -17.64
N GLU A 23 19.54 -12.32 -18.33
CA GLU A 23 18.47 -12.41 -19.33
C GLU A 23 17.27 -13.31 -19.01
N ARG A 24 16.21 -12.70 -18.47
CA ARG A 24 14.82 -12.82 -18.97
C ARG A 24 14.12 -11.49 -18.74
N ASP A 25 13.30 -11.05 -19.69
CA ASP A 25 12.36 -9.92 -19.58
C ASP A 25 11.71 -9.89 -18.19
N GLY A 26 12.26 -9.08 -17.29
CA GLY A 26 11.65 -8.78 -16.00
C GLY A 26 10.62 -7.68 -16.19
N PRO A 27 9.50 -7.68 -15.44
CA PRO A 27 8.59 -6.54 -15.44
C PRO A 27 9.42 -5.29 -15.18
N SER A 28 9.34 -4.34 -16.12
CA SER A 28 10.15 -3.13 -16.11
C SER A 28 10.04 -2.49 -14.72
N HIS A 29 11.16 -2.23 -14.06
CA HIS A 29 11.22 -1.66 -12.70
C HIS A 29 10.29 -0.44 -12.52
N THR A 30 10.03 0.27 -13.63
CA THR A 30 9.11 1.39 -13.76
C THR A 30 7.64 1.06 -13.51
N GLU A 31 7.14 -0.12 -13.88
CA GLU A 31 5.71 -0.43 -13.75
C GLU A 31 5.30 -0.60 -12.28
N GLY A 32 6.12 -1.33 -11.52
CA GLY A 32 5.95 -1.46 -10.07
C GLY A 32 6.03 -0.10 -9.35
N ASP A 33 6.95 0.77 -9.78
CA ASP A 33 7.10 2.13 -9.23
C ASP A 33 5.91 3.05 -9.59
N HIS A 34 5.34 2.89 -10.77
CA HIS A 34 4.15 3.64 -11.20
C HIS A 34 2.92 3.20 -10.40
N GLN A 35 2.77 1.89 -10.23
CA GLN A 35 1.69 1.29 -9.46
C GLN A 35 1.76 1.66 -7.98
N LEU A 36 2.93 1.56 -7.36
CA LEU A 36 3.16 2.00 -5.99
C LEU A 36 2.77 3.46 -5.79
N ARG A 37 3.24 4.36 -6.66
CA ARG A 37 2.92 5.80 -6.56
C ARG A 37 1.43 6.08 -6.74
N ALA A 38 0.76 5.37 -7.64
CA ALA A 38 -0.68 5.52 -7.87
C ALA A 38 -1.48 5.10 -6.63
N VAL A 39 -1.13 3.98 -6.03
CA VAL A 39 -1.74 3.48 -4.79
C VAL A 39 -1.46 4.42 -3.63
N LEU A 40 -0.21 4.80 -3.40
CA LEU A 40 0.19 5.68 -2.30
C LEU A 40 -0.56 7.02 -2.36
N ARG A 41 -0.74 7.58 -3.57
CA ARG A 41 -1.54 8.79 -3.75
C ARG A 41 -2.98 8.60 -3.28
N VAL A 42 -3.63 7.48 -3.62
CA VAL A 42 -5.00 7.19 -3.16
C VAL A 42 -5.05 7.08 -1.64
N LEU A 43 -4.09 6.41 -1.02
CA LEU A 43 -4.04 6.26 0.43
C LEU A 43 -3.85 7.61 1.13
N ASN A 44 -2.93 8.44 0.65
CA ASN A 44 -2.72 9.78 1.20
C ASN A 44 -3.93 10.71 1.03
N GLU A 45 -4.63 10.63 -0.11
CA GLU A 45 -5.82 11.45 -0.35
C GLU A 45 -7.03 11.01 0.48
N HIS A 46 -7.10 9.74 0.85
CA HIS A 46 -8.19 9.21 1.67
C HIS A 46 -7.88 9.27 3.18
N ASP A 47 -6.60 9.24 3.55
CA ASP A 47 -6.07 9.22 4.91
C ASP A 47 -6.90 8.36 5.89
N PRO A 48 -7.04 7.04 5.66
CA PRO A 48 -8.02 6.20 6.36
C PRO A 48 -7.84 6.18 7.90
N GLU A 49 -6.60 6.40 8.36
CA GLU A 49 -6.25 6.44 9.78
C GLU A 49 -6.06 7.87 10.31
N GLY A 50 -6.17 8.90 9.48
CA GLY A 50 -5.97 10.30 9.88
C GLY A 50 -4.52 10.62 10.24
N LEU A 51 -3.55 9.92 9.65
CA LEU A 51 -2.13 10.06 9.99
C LEU A 51 -1.58 11.39 9.46
N LEU A 52 -2.01 11.80 8.26
CA LEU A 52 -1.54 13.04 7.66
C LEU A 52 -2.09 14.26 8.39
N ASP A 53 -3.34 14.18 8.85
CA ASP A 53 -3.97 15.22 9.67
C ASP A 53 -3.23 15.47 11.01
N VAL A 54 -2.56 14.45 11.55
CA VAL A 54 -1.73 14.58 12.77
C VAL A 54 -0.26 14.90 12.48
N GLY A 55 0.09 15.16 11.22
CA GLY A 55 1.42 15.58 10.78
C GLY A 55 2.38 14.43 10.48
N ALA A 56 1.89 13.22 10.22
CA ALA A 56 2.72 12.14 9.69
C ALA A 56 3.25 12.50 8.28
N PRO A 57 4.41 11.96 7.88
CA PRO A 57 4.96 12.23 6.57
C PRO A 57 4.12 11.57 5.46
N ALA A 58 4.18 12.12 4.24
CA ALA A 58 3.39 11.64 3.11
C ALA A 58 3.80 10.23 2.58
N ASP A 59 4.87 9.66 3.10
CA ASP A 59 5.32 8.29 2.81
C ASP A 59 4.90 7.29 3.91
N GLU A 60 4.12 7.70 4.91
CA GLU A 60 3.70 6.85 6.01
C GLU A 60 2.95 5.59 5.52
N TYR A 61 2.11 5.72 4.49
CA TYR A 61 1.35 4.61 3.90
C TYR A 61 2.13 3.77 2.86
N THR A 62 3.45 3.97 2.73
CA THR A 62 4.28 3.24 1.76
C THR A 62 4.26 1.71 1.96
N PRO A 63 4.29 1.16 3.19
CA PRO A 63 4.23 -0.28 3.40
C PRO A 63 2.92 -0.92 2.88
N GLU A 64 1.78 -0.29 3.16
CA GLU A 64 0.46 -0.68 2.68
C GLU A 64 0.38 -0.56 1.15
N ALA A 65 0.85 0.58 0.62
CA ALA A 65 0.84 0.83 -0.81
C ALA A 65 1.68 -0.20 -1.58
N THR A 66 2.83 -0.60 -1.02
CA THR A 66 3.69 -1.66 -1.57
C THR A 66 2.97 -3.01 -1.55
N HIS A 67 2.23 -3.31 -0.49
CA HIS A 67 1.47 -4.55 -0.38
C HIS A 67 0.38 -4.61 -1.47
N PHE A 68 -0.43 -3.56 -1.63
CA PHE A 68 -1.43 -3.50 -2.70
C PHE A 68 -0.79 -3.56 -4.09
N ALA A 69 0.30 -2.84 -4.33
CA ALA A 69 1.00 -2.85 -5.62
C ALA A 69 1.47 -4.27 -5.99
N ARG A 70 1.98 -5.03 -5.02
CA ARG A 70 2.36 -6.44 -5.23
C ARG A 70 1.14 -7.30 -5.60
N LEU A 71 0.06 -7.21 -4.83
CA LEU A 71 -1.16 -8.00 -5.06
C LEU A 71 -1.75 -7.73 -6.45
N THR A 72 -1.72 -6.47 -6.90
CA THR A 72 -2.19 -6.10 -8.24
C THR A 72 -1.29 -6.65 -9.34
N GLY A 73 0.03 -6.71 -9.13
CA GLY A 73 0.96 -7.35 -10.05
C GLY A 73 0.80 -8.88 -10.15
N GLU A 74 0.18 -9.50 -9.14
CA GLU A 74 -0.16 -10.92 -9.09
C GLU A 74 -1.56 -11.22 -9.70
N ASN A 75 -2.18 -10.24 -10.37
CA ASN A 75 -3.54 -10.30 -10.94
C ASN A 75 -4.68 -10.47 -9.91
N HIS A 76 -4.46 -10.05 -8.66
CA HIS A 76 -5.56 -9.97 -7.71
C HIS A 76 -6.46 -8.77 -8.01
N THR A 77 -7.77 -8.98 -7.96
CA THR A 77 -8.75 -7.90 -7.98
C THR A 77 -8.82 -7.27 -6.60
N ILE A 78 -8.71 -5.93 -6.51
CA ILE A 78 -8.91 -5.23 -5.25
C ILE A 78 -10.41 -5.26 -4.88
N THR A 79 -10.73 -5.93 -3.78
CA THR A 79 -12.07 -5.97 -3.17
C THR A 79 -12.06 -5.34 -1.78
N THR A 80 -13.24 -5.10 -1.21
CA THR A 80 -13.40 -4.64 0.18
C THR A 80 -12.77 -5.58 1.19
N GLU A 81 -12.87 -6.89 0.97
CA GLU A 81 -12.30 -7.93 1.82
C GLU A 81 -10.77 -7.86 1.78
N LEU A 82 -10.18 -7.76 0.58
CA LEU A 82 -8.74 -7.64 0.43
C LEU A 82 -8.21 -6.37 1.08
N VAL A 83 -8.91 -5.24 0.92
CA VAL A 83 -8.54 -3.99 1.61
C VAL A 83 -8.58 -4.21 3.12
N ALA A 84 -9.63 -4.83 3.65
CA ALA A 84 -9.74 -5.10 5.07
C ALA A 84 -8.64 -6.04 5.61
N GLU A 85 -8.28 -7.07 4.85
CA GLU A 85 -7.19 -7.99 5.19
C GLU A 85 -5.83 -7.28 5.22
N VAL A 86 -5.52 -6.48 4.20
CA VAL A 86 -4.29 -5.69 4.16
C VAL A 86 -4.28 -4.68 5.32
N TRP A 87 -5.40 -4.04 5.60
CA TRP A 87 -5.50 -3.09 6.70
C TRP A 87 -5.30 -3.75 8.07
N ALA A 88 -5.96 -4.87 8.32
CA ALA A 88 -5.81 -5.64 9.55
C ALA A 88 -4.38 -6.15 9.75
N HIS A 89 -3.67 -6.48 8.66
CA HIS A 89 -2.27 -6.88 8.72
C HIS A 89 -1.35 -5.76 9.26
N TRP A 90 -1.57 -4.52 8.85
CA TRP A 90 -0.69 -3.39 9.18
C TRP A 90 -1.11 -2.62 10.43
N PHE A 91 -2.42 -2.35 10.59
CA PHE A 91 -2.97 -1.55 11.67
C PHE A 91 -3.73 -2.35 12.74
N GLY A 92 -3.92 -3.66 12.52
CA GLY A 92 -4.71 -4.52 13.40
C GLY A 92 -6.21 -4.41 13.14
N ASN A 93 -6.97 -5.28 13.82
CA ASN A 93 -8.44 -5.31 13.73
C ASN A 93 -9.08 -4.10 14.42
N GLU A 94 -8.32 -3.39 15.25
CA GLU A 94 -8.70 -2.17 15.95
C GLU A 94 -8.48 -0.88 15.14
N SER A 95 -8.06 -0.99 13.87
CA SER A 95 -7.84 0.16 12.98
C SER A 95 -9.11 1.02 12.82
N ARG A 96 -8.93 2.32 12.60
CA ARG A 96 -10.04 3.27 12.46
C ARG A 96 -10.93 2.87 11.29
N LEU A 97 -10.30 2.51 10.16
CA LEU A 97 -11.01 2.09 8.95
C LEU A 97 -11.92 0.87 9.18
N LEU A 98 -11.50 -0.08 10.03
CA LEU A 98 -12.26 -1.32 10.24
C LEU A 98 -13.29 -1.23 11.36
N THR A 99 -13.11 -0.31 12.31
CA THR A 99 -13.94 -0.26 13.53
C THR A 99 -14.88 0.93 13.60
N THR A 100 -14.48 2.05 13.01
CA THR A 100 -15.14 3.35 13.24
C THR A 100 -15.63 3.98 11.94
N ALA A 101 -14.92 3.75 10.84
CA ALA A 101 -15.34 4.26 9.54
C ALA A 101 -16.65 3.59 9.09
N PRO A 102 -17.55 4.33 8.41
CA PRO A 102 -18.72 3.73 7.79
C PRO A 102 -18.29 2.74 6.71
N VAL A 103 -19.09 1.69 6.47
CA VAL A 103 -18.81 0.68 5.43
C VAL A 103 -18.61 1.32 4.06
N GLN A 104 -19.31 2.43 3.78
CA GLN A 104 -19.16 3.19 2.53
C GLN A 104 -17.75 3.77 2.35
N GLU A 105 -17.02 4.09 3.42
CA GLU A 105 -15.64 4.58 3.36
C GLU A 105 -14.72 3.46 2.85
N LEU A 106 -14.86 2.24 3.38
CA LEU A 106 -14.13 1.06 2.92
C LEU A 106 -14.46 0.70 1.47
N GLU A 107 -15.73 0.75 1.08
CA GLU A 107 -16.18 0.53 -0.32
C GLU A 107 -15.57 1.55 -1.28
N GLN A 108 -15.58 2.83 -0.91
CA GLN A 108 -14.99 3.90 -1.71
C GLN A 108 -13.48 3.74 -1.83
N LEU A 109 -12.78 3.40 -0.74
CA LEU A 109 -11.35 3.15 -0.76
C LEU A 109 -11.01 1.99 -1.69
N ALA A 110 -11.71 0.86 -1.57
CA ALA A 110 -11.53 -0.30 -2.43
C ALA A 110 -11.75 0.04 -3.91
N ALA A 111 -12.81 0.78 -4.24
CA ALA A 111 -13.08 1.20 -5.61
C ALA A 111 -11.97 2.11 -6.18
N ARG A 112 -11.46 3.06 -5.37
CA ARG A 112 -10.38 3.96 -5.79
C ARG A 112 -9.06 3.22 -5.98
N LEU A 113 -8.74 2.28 -5.10
CA LEU A 113 -7.56 1.42 -5.21
C LEU A 113 -7.63 0.53 -6.45
N ALA A 114 -8.81 -0.04 -6.75
CA ALA A 114 -9.03 -0.81 -7.97
C ALA A 114 -8.76 0.02 -9.22
N VAL A 115 -9.28 1.25 -9.30
CA VAL A 115 -9.03 2.15 -10.45
C VAL A 115 -7.55 2.54 -10.57
N ALA A 116 -6.91 2.87 -9.45
CA ALA A 116 -5.48 3.18 -9.44
C ALA A 116 -4.64 2.00 -9.95
N SER A 117 -5.06 0.78 -9.64
CA SER A 117 -4.35 -0.43 -10.03
C SER A 117 -4.41 -0.79 -11.50
N VAL A 118 -5.46 -0.37 -12.19
CA VAL A 118 -5.59 -0.55 -13.64
C VAL A 118 -4.87 0.58 -14.39
N SER A 119 -4.90 1.79 -13.84
CA SER A 119 -4.32 2.99 -14.48
C SER A 119 -2.79 3.01 -14.46
N GLY A 120 -2.17 2.29 -13.50
CA GLY A 120 -0.72 2.09 -13.46
C GLY A 120 -0.21 1.01 -14.40
N GLY A 121 -1.11 0.14 -14.91
CA GLY A 121 -0.84 -1.09 -15.67
C GLY A 121 -0.94 -0.97 -17.20
N SER A 122 -1.24 0.22 -17.74
CA SER A 122 -1.63 0.38 -19.14
C SER A 122 -0.64 1.24 -19.91
N ARG A 123 0.47 0.62 -20.37
CA ARG A 123 1.12 1.05 -21.61
C ARG A 123 1.94 -0.06 -22.28
N THR A 124 1.28 -1.01 -22.93
CA THR A 124 1.77 -1.63 -24.18
C THR A 124 0.61 -2.30 -24.93
N ASP A 125 -0.02 -1.57 -25.84
CA ASP A 125 -0.53 -2.13 -27.09
C ASP A 125 -0.60 -1.02 -28.14
N PHE A 126 -0.18 -1.37 -29.36
CA PHE A 126 0.07 -0.58 -30.59
C PHE A 126 1.50 -0.12 -30.86
#